data_AF-A0A916H0X5-F1
#
_entry.id   AF-A0A916H0X5-F1
#
_cell.length_a   1.000
_cell.length_b   1.000
_cell.length_c   1.000
_cell.angle_alpha   90.00
_cell.angle_beta   90.00
_cell.angle_gamma   90.00
#
_symmetry.space_group_name_H-M   'P 1'
#
loop_
_entity.id
_entity.type
_entity.pdbx_description
1 polymer ?
#
loop_
_entity_poly.entity_id
_entity_poly.type
_entity_poly.pdbx_seq_one_letter_code
_entity_poly.pdbx_strand_id
1 'polypeptide(L)' 'MTHGYEDSSMPLEWSFQSRDFLLRYGVDVDYHNLHMDHTITAESLAVVRAWLDRQI' A
#
# COMPACT_ATOMS: atom_id res chain seq x y z
N MET A 1 -3.53 -1.39 1.11
CA MET A 1 -2.08 -1.70 1.01
C MET A 1 -1.33 -0.42 0.68
N THR A 2 -0.33 -0.07 1.47
CA THR A 2 0.55 1.08 1.24
C THR A 2 1.98 0.62 1.05
N HIS A 3 2.76 1.30 0.21
CA HIS A 3 4.18 1.01 0.01
C HIS A 3 4.95 2.27 -0.44
N GLY A 4 6.25 2.32 -0.19
CA GLY A 4 7.11 3.43 -0.55
C GLY A 4 7.72 3.27 -1.95
N TYR A 5 7.75 4.33 -2.76
CA TYR A 5 8.46 4.30 -4.05
C TYR A 5 9.98 4.16 -3.86
N GLU A 6 10.49 4.71 -2.76
CA GLU A 6 11.91 4.74 -2.43
C GLU A 6 12.29 3.71 -1.36
N ASP A 7 11.41 2.74 -1.07
CA ASP A 7 11.66 1.68 -0.11
C ASP A 7 12.90 0.87 -0.51
N SER A 8 13.99 1.12 0.20
CA SER A 8 15.30 0.51 -0.03
C SER A 8 15.40 -0.91 0.55
N SER A 9 14.47 -1.29 1.41
CA SER A 9 14.45 -2.59 2.10
C SER A 9 13.58 -3.62 1.38
N MET A 10 12.49 -3.17 0.79
CA MET A 10 11.50 -3.98 0.09
C MET A 10 11.29 -3.39 -1.32
N PRO A 11 11.79 -4.04 -2.38
CA PRO A 11 11.65 -3.53 -3.75
C PRO A 11 10.18 -3.31 -4.16
N LEU A 12 9.95 -2.24 -4.93
CA LEU A 12 8.64 -1.84 -5.45
C LEU A 12 7.94 -2.98 -6.22
N GLU A 13 8.71 -3.82 -6.92
CA GLU A 13 8.20 -4.96 -7.66
C GLU A 13 7.48 -5.98 -6.75
N TRP A 14 7.94 -6.16 -5.52
CA TRP A 14 7.30 -7.08 -4.57
C TRP A 14 5.94 -6.55 -4.12
N SER A 15 5.80 -5.23 -4.05
CA SER A 15 4.53 -4.56 -3.80
C SER A 15 3.54 -4.82 -4.94
N PHE A 16 3.98 -4.71 -6.20
CA PHE A 16 3.16 -5.06 -7.36
C PHE A 16 2.76 -6.55 -7.38
N GLN A 17 3.70 -7.46 -7.10
CA GLN A 17 3.44 -8.89 -7.05
C GLN A 17 2.38 -9.24 -5.99
N SER A 18 2.46 -8.62 -4.82
CA SER A 18 1.49 -8.82 -3.73
C SER A 18 0.10 -8.33 -4.12
N ARG A 19 0.00 -7.14 -4.71
CA ARG A 19 -1.27 -6.59 -5.24
C ARG A 19 -1.87 -7.53 -6.29
N ASP A 20 -1.08 -7.92 -7.28
CA ASP A 20 -1.55 -8.72 -8.42
C ASP A 20 -1.96 -10.14 -7.97
N PHE A 21 -1.26 -10.71 -6.99
CA PHE A 21 -1.65 -11.95 -6.35
C PHE A 21 -3.04 -11.83 -5.72
N LEU A 22 -3.31 -10.80 -4.92
CA LEU A 22 -4.60 -10.60 -4.26
C LEU A 22 -5.73 -10.35 -5.28
N LEU A 23 -5.48 -9.52 -6.29
CA LEU A 23 -6.45 -9.23 -7.35
C LEU A 23 -6.82 -10.49 -8.14
N ARG A 24 -5.88 -11.41 -8.37
CA ARG A 24 -6.14 -12.69 -9.04
C ARG A 24 -7.19 -13.54 -8.31
N TYR A 25 -7.35 -13.38 -7.00
CA TYR A 25 -8.34 -14.09 -6.20
C TYR A 25 -9.62 -13.27 -5.95
N GLY A 26 -9.79 -12.13 -6.62
CA GLY A 26 -10.99 -11.29 -6.51
C GLY A 26 -11.08 -10.50 -5.21
N VAL A 27 -9.96 -10.31 -4.50
CA VAL A 27 -9.91 -9.44 -3.33
C VAL A 27 -10.05 -7.98 -3.79
N ASP A 28 -10.90 -7.22 -3.11
CA ASP A 28 -10.97 -5.77 -3.28
C ASP A 28 -9.77 -5.11 -2.58
N VAL A 29 -8.78 -4.68 -3.36
CA VAL A 29 -7.52 -4.13 -2.87
C VAL A 29 -7.47 -2.63 -3.12
N ASP A 30 -7.49 -1.85 -2.04
CA ASP A 30 -7.13 -0.43 -2.09
C ASP A 30 -5.60 -0.28 -2.00
N TYR A 31 -4.95 0.17 -3.08
CA TYR A 31 -3.50 0.12 -3.25
C TYR A 31 -2.90 1.50 -3.51
N HIS A 32 -1.93 1.91 -2.69
CA HIS A 32 -1.28 3.20 -2.77
C HIS A 32 0.23 3.08 -2.66
N ASN A 33 0.95 3.63 -3.63
CA ASN A 33 2.38 3.90 -3.50
C ASN A 33 2.59 5.37 -3.19
N LEU A 34 3.53 5.64 -2.29
CA LEU A 34 3.77 6.97 -1.72
C LEU A 34 5.25 7.29 -1.81
N HIS A 35 5.61 8.57 -1.91
CA HIS A 35 7.01 9.00 -1.89
C HIS A 35 7.56 8.94 -0.46
N MET A 36 8.10 7.79 -0.11
CA MET A 36 8.67 7.44 1.20
C MET A 36 9.59 6.22 1.05
N ASP A 37 10.56 6.09 1.96
CA ASP A 37 11.37 4.87 2.14
C ASP A 37 10.57 3.82 2.96
N HIS A 38 11.24 2.85 3.58
CA HIS A 38 10.64 1.86 4.48
C HIS A 38 10.18 2.46 5.83
N THR A 39 9.20 3.37 5.79
CA THR A 39 8.72 4.12 6.95
C THR A 39 7.21 4.42 6.87
N ILE A 40 6.62 4.85 7.98
CA ILE A 40 5.23 5.31 8.05
C ILE A 40 5.22 6.83 8.18
N THR A 41 4.59 7.50 7.22
CA THR A 41 4.44 8.96 7.18
C THR A 41 3.02 9.37 7.58
N ALA A 42 2.82 10.67 7.84
CA ALA A 42 1.48 11.19 8.07
C ALA A 42 0.55 10.97 6.87
N GLU A 43 1.09 11.05 5.64
CA GLU A 43 0.36 10.78 4.40
C GLU A 43 -0.06 9.31 4.30
N SER A 44 0.87 8.37 4.55
CA SER A 44 0.54 6.95 4.49
C SER A 44 -0.45 6.53 5.59
N LEU A 45 -0.39 7.17 6.77
CA LEU A 45 -1.36 6.98 7.82
C LEU A 45 -2.75 7.55 7.46
N ALA A 46 -2.81 8.69 6.77
CA ALA A 46 -4.07 9.28 6.32
C ALA A 46 -4.79 8.38 5.30
N VAL A 47 -4.05 7.71 4.40
CA VAL A 47 -4.60 6.70 3.48
C VAL A 47 -5.28 5.56 4.25
N VAL A 48 -4.59 5.02 5.26
CA VAL A 48 -5.15 3.93 6.09
C VAL A 48 -6.39 4.40 6.85
N ARG A 49 -6.36 5.62 7.41
CA ARG A 49 -7.51 6.23 8.10
C ARG A 49 -8.72 6.34 7.16
N ALA A 50 -8.51 6.90 5.96
CA ALA A 50 -9.57 7.06 4.98
C ALA A 50 -10.15 5.73 4.50
N TRP A 51 -9.34 4.67 4.42
CA TRP A 51 -9.84 3.33 4.14
C TRP A 51 -10.71 2.80 5.29
N LEU A 52 -10.26 2.92 6.53
CA LEU A 52 -11.00 2.49 7.73
C LEU A 52 -12.35 3.21 7.86
N ASP A 53 -12.38 4.53 7.62
CA ASP A 53 -13.61 5.33 7.70
C ASP A 53 -14.68 4.89 6.67
N ARG A 54 -14.31 4.11 5.63
CA ARG A 54 -15.28 3.51 4.68
C ARG A 54 -15.77 2.12 5.09
N GLN A 55 -15.11 1.48 6.05
CA GLN A 55 -15.47 0.14 6.52
C GLN A 55 -16.41 0.18 7.74
N ILE A 56 -16.49 1.33 8.41
CA ILE A 56 -17.26 1.56 9.63
C ILE A 56 -18.50 2.39 9.27
#